data_AF-A0A7W8JX59-F1
#
_entry.id   AF-A0A7W8JX59-F1
#
_cell.length_a   1.000
_cell.length_b   1.000
_cell.length_c   1.000
_cell.angle_alpha   90.00
_cell.angle_beta   90.00
_cell.angle_gamma   90.00
#
_symmetry.space_group_name_H-M   'P 1'
#
loop_
_entity.id
_entity.type
_entity.pdbx_description
1 polymer ?
#
loop_
_entity_poly.entity_id
_entity_poly.type
_entity_poly.pdbx_seq_one_letter_code
_entity_poly.pdbx_strand_id
1 'polypeptide(L)'
;MSLSLPTGVALTVLLDVAHAGALTAAAVTCRHGPCPNWDALITDGLLTSLATVRGAVLVLSPTGHALLQAHGLGPHDRVSGVERAVDRSYQQDALALLQGQGYRVTYPHRQGGPLGHARVVRYTVEVPPAQLAQLEHDWPSQPPPFPGQPFHEALGRPSVYATCSRGGRGRKAVQDLAERVHHRHIDDVWRSPLIVFVPDMTPDLRNYLRRHAAQRNAKLDRQFGPGQLHGGRPRYADLDVRVLPL
;
A
#
# COMPACT_ATOMS: atom_id res chain seq x y z
N MET A 1 -15.74 8.42 34.38
CA MET A 1 -16.07 9.61 33.58
C MET A 1 -16.41 9.14 32.17
N SER A 2 -17.58 9.44 31.61
CA SER A 2 -17.85 9.13 30.20
C SER A 2 -17.14 10.16 29.34
N LEU A 3 -16.13 9.73 28.59
CA LEU A 3 -15.51 10.58 27.59
C LEU A 3 -16.56 10.85 26.50
N SER A 4 -16.75 12.13 26.18
CA SER A 4 -17.64 12.54 25.09
C SER A 4 -16.86 12.47 23.77
N LEU A 5 -17.55 12.21 22.66
CA LEU A 5 -16.92 12.31 21.35
C LEU A 5 -16.44 13.76 21.12
N PRO A 6 -15.21 13.96 20.58
CA PRO A 6 -14.82 15.26 20.09
C PRO A 6 -15.74 15.69 18.94
N THR A 7 -15.75 16.99 18.63
CA THR A 7 -16.60 17.57 17.58
C THR A 7 -15.75 18.25 16.50
N GLY A 8 -16.38 18.50 15.34
CA GLY A 8 -15.74 19.21 14.23
C GLY A 8 -14.47 18.52 13.69
N VAL A 9 -13.43 19.31 13.42
CA VAL A 9 -12.17 18.82 12.84
C VAL A 9 -11.50 17.75 13.70
N ALA A 10 -11.59 17.85 15.03
CA ALA A 10 -10.99 16.87 15.93
C ALA A 10 -11.61 15.47 15.76
N LEU A 11 -12.93 15.38 15.56
CA LEU A 11 -13.59 14.11 15.25
C LEU A 11 -13.11 13.56 13.90
N THR A 12 -13.00 14.42 12.88
CA THR A 12 -12.54 13.98 11.56
C THR A 12 -11.11 13.45 11.60
N VAL A 13 -10.20 14.11 12.33
CA VAL A 13 -8.82 13.63 12.53
C VAL A 13 -8.81 12.28 13.25
N LEU A 14 -9.61 12.14 14.32
CA LEU A 14 -9.70 10.90 15.09
C LEU A 14 -10.17 9.74 14.20
N LEU A 15 -11.21 9.96 13.38
CA LEU A 15 -11.74 8.96 12.45
C LEU A 15 -10.76 8.63 11.32
N ASP A 16 -10.08 9.62 10.77
CA ASP A 16 -9.07 9.43 9.72
C ASP A 16 -7.90 8.57 10.22
N VAL A 17 -7.37 8.88 11.41
CA VAL A 17 -6.32 8.08 12.05
C VAL A 17 -6.83 6.67 12.35
N ALA A 18 -8.08 6.54 12.82
CA ALA A 18 -8.69 5.24 13.10
C ALA A 18 -8.85 4.36 11.85
N HIS A 19 -9.31 4.95 10.75
CA HIS A 19 -9.53 4.25 9.48
C HIS A 19 -8.19 3.87 8.82
N ALA A 20 -7.23 4.78 8.84
CA ALA A 20 -5.89 4.55 8.33
C ALA A 20 -5.06 3.57 9.19
N GLY A 21 -5.38 3.48 10.48
CA GLY A 21 -4.62 2.76 11.51
C GLY A 21 -3.41 3.53 12.03
N ALA A 22 -2.71 4.27 11.16
CA ALA A 22 -1.65 5.22 11.53
C ALA A 22 -1.46 6.26 10.42
N LEU A 23 -1.21 7.52 10.79
CA LEU A 23 -0.88 8.61 9.86
C LEU A 23 0.30 9.42 10.37
N THR A 24 1.11 9.97 9.46
CA THR A 24 2.10 10.98 9.83
C THR A 24 1.41 12.29 10.18
N ALA A 25 1.98 13.07 11.10
CA ALA A 25 1.49 14.42 11.39
C ALA A 25 1.43 15.28 10.11
N ALA A 26 2.42 15.14 9.22
CA ALA A 26 2.41 15.81 7.92
C ALA A 26 1.20 15.43 7.04
N ALA A 27 0.83 14.14 6.98
CA ALA A 27 -0.35 13.69 6.24
C ALA A 27 -1.63 14.27 6.84
N VAL A 28 -1.73 14.34 8.17
CA VAL A 28 -2.91 14.93 8.83
C VAL A 28 -2.97 16.45 8.59
N THR A 29 -1.83 17.17 8.65
CA THR A 29 -1.77 18.60 8.26
C THR A 29 -2.21 18.81 6.82
N CYS A 30 -1.74 17.96 5.90
CA CYS A 30 -2.07 18.07 4.49
C CYS A 30 -3.59 17.91 4.23
N ARG A 31 -4.28 17.10 5.03
CA ARG A 31 -5.71 16.83 4.88
C ARG A 31 -6.60 17.86 5.57
N HIS A 32 -6.21 18.33 6.75
CA HIS A 32 -7.08 19.14 7.62
C HIS A 32 -6.60 20.58 7.80
N GLY A 33 -5.51 20.97 7.15
CA GLY A 33 -4.90 22.29 7.29
C GLY A 33 -3.89 22.36 8.44
N PRO A 34 -3.24 23.52 8.65
CA PRO A 34 -2.30 23.72 9.74
C PRO A 34 -3.01 23.71 11.10
N CYS A 35 -2.34 23.13 12.12
CA CYS A 35 -2.83 23.07 13.50
C CYS A 35 -4.26 22.50 13.67
N PRO A 36 -4.62 21.37 13.02
CA PRO A 36 -5.85 20.71 13.40
C PRO A 36 -5.63 20.25 14.85
N ASN A 37 -6.60 20.47 15.73
CA ASN A 37 -6.43 20.39 17.20
C ASN A 37 -6.17 18.96 17.74
N TRP A 38 -5.24 18.21 17.13
CA TRP A 38 -4.86 16.85 17.51
C TRP A 38 -4.04 16.83 18.79
N ASP A 39 -3.42 17.94 19.19
CA ASP A 39 -2.64 17.99 20.43
C ASP A 39 -3.60 17.80 21.61
N ALA A 40 -4.79 18.40 21.55
CA ALA A 40 -5.88 18.11 22.48
C ALA A 40 -6.28 16.63 22.47
N LEU A 41 -6.39 15.99 21.29
CA LEU A 41 -6.68 14.54 21.21
C LEU A 41 -5.59 13.68 21.85
N ILE A 42 -4.33 14.11 21.83
CA ILE A 42 -3.21 13.44 22.50
C ILE A 42 -3.30 13.68 24.01
N THR A 43 -3.55 14.91 24.45
CA THR A 43 -3.71 15.28 25.87
C THR A 43 -4.88 14.56 26.51
N ASP A 44 -6.01 14.44 25.82
CA ASP A 44 -7.19 13.69 26.23
C ASP A 44 -6.97 12.16 26.18
N GLY A 45 -5.79 11.74 25.74
CA GLY A 45 -5.41 10.33 25.66
C GLY A 45 -6.16 9.55 24.60
N LEU A 46 -6.79 10.20 23.61
CA LEU A 46 -7.49 9.55 22.50
C LEU A 46 -6.53 9.13 21.39
N LEU A 47 -5.50 9.93 21.12
CA LEU A 47 -4.41 9.59 20.21
C LEU A 47 -3.10 9.39 20.98
N THR A 48 -2.17 8.69 20.35
CA THR A 48 -0.78 8.60 20.79
C THR A 48 0.12 9.05 19.65
N SER A 49 1.08 9.93 19.97
CA SER A 49 2.12 10.34 19.04
C SER A 49 3.38 9.52 19.26
N LEU A 50 3.91 8.92 18.20
CA LEU A 50 5.14 8.16 18.20
C LEU A 50 6.20 8.94 17.44
N ALA A 51 7.33 9.23 18.07
CA ALA A 51 8.47 9.86 17.39
C ALA A 51 9.17 8.83 16.51
N THR A 52 9.32 9.15 15.22
CA THR A 52 9.94 8.26 14.23
C THR A 52 10.92 9.04 13.35
N VAL A 53 11.73 8.33 12.56
CA VAL A 53 12.59 8.95 11.54
C VAL A 53 11.80 9.75 10.48
N ARG A 54 10.50 9.50 10.38
CA ARG A 54 9.57 10.16 9.45
C ARG A 54 8.83 11.36 10.08
N GLY A 55 9.23 11.75 11.29
CA GLY A 55 8.48 12.66 12.14
C GLY A 55 7.45 11.94 13.00
N ALA A 56 6.54 12.72 13.59
CA ALA A 56 5.49 12.21 14.46
C ALA A 56 4.48 11.35 13.68
N VAL A 57 4.19 10.15 14.19
CA VAL A 57 3.15 9.26 13.68
C VAL A 57 2.03 9.17 14.72
N LEU A 58 0.83 9.54 14.31
CA LEU A 58 -0.38 9.49 15.12
C LEU A 58 -1.05 8.12 14.96
N VAL A 59 -1.35 7.49 16.10
CA VAL A 59 -2.09 6.23 16.19
C VAL A 59 -3.20 6.35 17.23
N LEU A 60 -4.24 5.56 17.06
CA LEU A 60 -5.36 5.52 18.01
C LEU A 60 -4.91 4.85 19.31
N SER A 61 -5.17 5.49 20.44
CA SER A 61 -4.84 4.93 21.75
C SER A 61 -5.83 3.81 22.15
N PRO A 62 -5.55 3.02 23.20
CA PRO A 62 -6.54 2.11 23.77
C PRO A 62 -7.85 2.82 24.17
N THR A 63 -7.75 4.02 24.74
CA THR A 63 -8.90 4.85 25.15
C THR A 63 -9.68 5.35 23.94
N GLY A 64 -9.00 5.85 22.90
CA GLY A 64 -9.65 6.29 21.67
C GLY A 64 -10.36 5.15 20.94
N HIS A 65 -9.78 3.95 20.95
CA HIS A 65 -10.44 2.74 20.45
C HIS A 65 -11.72 2.42 21.22
N ALA A 66 -11.64 2.38 22.55
CA ALA A 66 -12.80 2.09 23.39
C ALA A 66 -13.92 3.12 23.18
N LEU A 67 -13.57 4.40 23.05
CA LEU A 67 -14.51 5.47 22.77
C LEU A 67 -15.24 5.25 21.43
N LEU A 68 -14.51 5.08 20.32
CA LEU A 68 -15.13 4.88 19.01
C LEU A 68 -15.97 3.60 18.95
N GLN A 69 -15.57 2.54 19.63
CA GLN A 69 -16.35 1.31 19.75
C GLN A 69 -17.66 1.53 20.54
N ALA A 70 -17.60 2.25 21.66
CA ALA A 70 -18.78 2.57 22.46
C ALA A 70 -19.83 3.38 21.68
N HIS A 71 -19.38 4.16 20.68
CA HIS A 71 -20.24 4.94 19.79
C HIS A 71 -20.60 4.24 18.46
N GLY A 72 -20.25 2.95 18.29
CA GLY A 72 -20.60 2.19 17.09
C GLY A 72 -19.87 2.61 15.82
N LEU A 73 -18.73 3.31 15.94
CA LEU A 73 -17.95 3.82 14.81
C LEU A 73 -16.87 2.82 14.31
N GLY A 74 -16.80 1.62 14.89
CA GLY A 74 -15.81 0.57 14.57
C GLY A 74 -16.38 -0.63 13.78
N PRO A 75 -15.52 -1.54 13.27
CA PRO A 75 -14.15 -1.80 13.74
C PRO A 75 -13.05 -0.98 13.03
N HIS A 76 -12.00 -0.65 13.77
CA HIS A 76 -10.80 0.01 13.27
C HIS A 76 -9.57 -0.89 13.44
N ASP A 77 -8.59 -0.74 12.56
CA ASP A 77 -7.33 -1.49 12.65
C ASP A 77 -6.52 -1.04 13.85
N ARG A 78 -6.47 -1.90 14.89
CA ARG A 78 -5.57 -1.66 16.01
C ARG A 78 -4.13 -1.86 15.59
N VAL A 79 -3.39 -0.76 15.46
CA VAL A 79 -1.95 -0.78 15.25
C VAL A 79 -1.25 -0.53 16.59
N SER A 80 -0.48 -1.52 17.04
CA SER A 80 0.33 -1.43 18.25
C SER A 80 1.80 -1.60 17.93
N GLY A 81 2.65 -0.84 18.62
CA GLY A 81 4.10 -0.86 18.46
C GLY A 81 4.61 0.07 17.35
N VAL A 82 5.78 0.66 17.60
CA VAL A 82 6.39 1.70 16.74
C VAL A 82 6.61 1.20 15.31
N GLU A 83 7.21 0.02 15.12
CA GLU A 83 7.50 -0.52 13.79
C GLU A 83 6.24 -0.66 12.91
N ARG A 84 5.14 -1.15 13.50
CA ARG A 84 3.88 -1.36 12.79
C ARG A 84 3.19 -0.04 12.45
N ALA A 85 3.25 0.94 13.36
CA ALA A 85 2.73 2.28 13.12
C ALA A 85 3.50 2.98 11.99
N VAL A 86 4.83 2.90 12.01
CA VAL A 86 5.69 3.47 10.97
C VAL A 86 5.38 2.82 9.62
N ASP A 87 5.36 1.49 9.53
CA ASP A 87 5.02 0.79 8.30
C ASP A 87 3.62 1.13 7.79
N ARG A 88 2.63 1.20 8.69
CA ARG A 88 1.27 1.55 8.31
C ARG A 88 1.21 2.98 7.77
N SER A 89 1.84 3.95 8.44
CA SER A 89 1.90 5.34 7.95
C SER A 89 2.55 5.42 6.56
N TYR A 90 3.62 4.66 6.33
CA TYR A 90 4.32 4.59 5.04
C TYR A 90 3.46 3.95 3.94
N GLN A 91 2.67 2.93 4.29
CA GLN A 91 1.66 2.39 3.38
C GLN A 91 0.59 3.44 3.03
N GLN A 92 0.12 4.23 4.00
CA GLN A 92 -0.89 5.26 3.74
C GLN A 92 -0.35 6.36 2.82
N ASP A 93 0.90 6.79 2.99
CA ASP A 93 1.53 7.76 2.10
C ASP A 93 1.68 7.23 0.68
N ALA A 94 2.05 5.95 0.53
CA ALA A 94 2.10 5.26 -0.76
C ALA A 94 0.74 5.22 -1.47
N LEU A 95 -0.32 4.90 -0.72
CA LEU A 95 -1.68 4.88 -1.25
C LEU A 95 -2.17 6.28 -1.63
N ALA A 96 -1.89 7.29 -0.81
CA ALA A 96 -2.23 8.68 -1.10
C ALA A 96 -1.56 9.17 -2.40
N LEU A 97 -0.29 8.82 -2.62
CA LEU A 97 0.41 9.13 -3.85
C LEU A 97 -0.25 8.48 -5.07
N LEU A 98 -0.63 7.20 -4.97
CA LEU A 98 -1.32 6.50 -6.06
C LEU A 98 -2.73 7.05 -6.30
N GLN A 99 -3.47 7.40 -5.25
CA GLN A 99 -4.78 8.06 -5.37
C GLN A 99 -4.68 9.40 -6.09
N GLY A 100 -3.66 10.21 -5.79
CA GLY A 100 -3.36 11.44 -6.52
C GLY A 100 -3.07 11.23 -8.01
N GLN A 101 -2.72 10.02 -8.42
CA GLN A 101 -2.51 9.61 -9.82
C GLN A 101 -3.74 8.94 -10.45
N GLY A 102 -4.88 8.93 -9.74
CA GLY A 102 -6.13 8.38 -10.22
C GLY A 102 -6.34 6.88 -9.96
N TYR A 103 -5.42 6.23 -9.23
CA TYR A 103 -5.63 4.84 -8.79
C TYR A 103 -6.71 4.77 -7.71
N ARG A 104 -7.45 3.65 -7.67
CA ARG A 104 -8.49 3.40 -6.66
C ARG A 104 -8.06 2.28 -5.72
N VAL A 105 -8.05 2.52 -4.42
CA VAL A 105 -7.74 1.48 -3.42
C VAL A 105 -8.93 0.53 -3.31
N THR A 106 -8.71 -0.77 -3.51
CA THR A 106 -9.78 -1.78 -3.49
C THR A 106 -9.79 -2.59 -2.20
N TYR A 107 -8.70 -3.29 -1.89
CA TYR A 107 -8.71 -4.23 -0.76
C TYR A 107 -7.37 -4.32 -0.01
N PRO A 108 -7.35 -4.19 1.34
CA PRO A 108 -6.18 -4.52 2.14
C PRO A 108 -6.03 -6.04 2.30
N HIS A 109 -4.85 -6.57 1.99
CA HIS A 109 -4.54 -7.99 2.23
C HIS A 109 -3.89 -8.14 3.59
N ARG A 110 -4.45 -9.02 4.41
CA ARG A 110 -4.01 -9.26 5.78
C ARG A 110 -3.31 -10.60 5.90
N GLN A 111 -2.17 -10.62 6.57
CA GLN A 111 -1.50 -11.84 7.01
C GLN A 111 -1.83 -12.08 8.47
N GLY A 112 -2.37 -13.26 8.78
CA GLY A 112 -2.71 -13.68 10.14
C GLY A 112 -1.48 -13.68 11.05
N GLY A 113 -1.68 -13.20 12.28
CA GLY A 113 -0.69 -13.31 13.37
C GLY A 113 -1.18 -14.28 14.45
N PRO A 114 -0.27 -14.81 15.30
CA PRO A 114 -0.60 -15.81 16.32
C PRO A 114 -1.65 -15.37 17.36
N LEU A 115 -2.02 -14.09 17.39
CA LEU A 115 -2.99 -13.50 18.34
C LEU A 115 -4.19 -12.85 17.63
N GLY A 116 -4.50 -13.24 16.39
CA GLY A 116 -5.64 -12.69 15.64
C GLY A 116 -5.45 -11.24 15.15
N HIS A 117 -4.35 -10.58 15.49
CA HIS A 117 -3.98 -9.27 14.94
C HIS A 117 -3.41 -9.41 13.53
N ALA A 118 -4.29 -9.47 12.55
CA ALA A 118 -3.90 -9.62 11.16
C ALA A 118 -3.23 -8.33 10.63
N ARG A 119 -1.97 -8.43 10.18
CA ARG A 119 -1.19 -7.30 9.66
C ARG A 119 -1.53 -7.08 8.19
N VAL A 120 -1.82 -5.85 7.80
CA VAL A 120 -1.92 -5.51 6.37
C VAL A 120 -0.52 -5.54 5.74
N VAL A 121 -0.34 -6.43 4.77
CA VAL A 121 0.97 -6.69 4.12
C VAL A 121 1.08 -6.06 2.74
N ARG A 122 -0.07 -5.81 2.09
CA ARG A 122 -0.19 -5.16 0.78
C ARG A 122 -1.61 -4.65 0.58
N TYR A 123 -1.79 -3.83 -0.45
CA TYR A 123 -3.10 -3.42 -0.94
C TYR A 123 -3.23 -3.82 -2.40
N THR A 124 -4.43 -4.21 -2.82
CA THR A 124 -4.77 -4.15 -4.25
C THR A 124 -5.28 -2.74 -4.55
N VAL A 125 -4.81 -2.18 -5.66
CA VAL A 125 -5.36 -0.96 -6.24
C VAL A 125 -5.87 -1.27 -7.64
N GLU A 126 -6.76 -0.45 -8.16
CA GLU A 126 -7.20 -0.46 -9.55
C GLU A 126 -6.57 0.73 -10.28
N VAL A 127 -6.09 0.49 -11.50
CA VAL A 127 -5.52 1.54 -12.36
C VAL A 127 -6.59 2.58 -12.75
N PRO A 128 -6.20 3.79 -13.20
CA PRO A 128 -7.15 4.79 -13.68
C PRO A 128 -8.10 4.24 -14.77
N PRO A 129 -9.38 4.69 -14.84
CA PRO A 129 -10.38 4.13 -15.76
C PRO A 129 -9.96 4.11 -17.23
N ALA A 130 -9.28 5.16 -17.71
CA ALA A 130 -8.78 5.21 -19.09
C ALA A 130 -7.72 4.13 -19.36
N GLN A 131 -6.84 3.88 -18.39
CA GLN A 131 -5.85 2.82 -18.48
C GLN A 131 -6.51 1.43 -18.40
N LEU A 132 -7.52 1.27 -17.54
CA LEU A 132 -8.27 0.02 -17.45
C LEU A 132 -8.96 -0.32 -18.79
N ALA A 133 -9.62 0.66 -19.40
CA ALA A 133 -10.26 0.49 -20.71
C ALA A 133 -9.24 0.11 -21.81
N GLN A 134 -8.05 0.72 -21.80
CA GLN A 134 -6.98 0.33 -22.73
C GLN A 134 -6.51 -1.11 -22.48
N LEU A 135 -6.33 -1.48 -21.22
CA LEU A 135 -5.91 -2.83 -20.85
C LEU A 135 -6.96 -3.89 -21.25
N GLU A 136 -8.25 -3.59 -21.08
CA GLU A 136 -9.36 -4.45 -21.51
C GLU A 136 -9.45 -4.55 -23.04
N HIS A 137 -9.13 -3.48 -23.77
CA HIS A 137 -9.06 -3.51 -25.23
C HIS A 137 -7.90 -4.37 -25.74
N ASP A 138 -6.71 -4.18 -25.19
CA ASP A 138 -5.52 -4.94 -25.57
C ASP A 138 -5.63 -6.41 -25.15
N TRP A 139 -6.37 -6.66 -24.07
CA TRP A 139 -6.49 -7.96 -23.44
C TRP A 139 -7.93 -8.29 -23.00
N PRO A 140 -8.87 -8.45 -23.96
CA PRO A 140 -10.27 -8.75 -23.66
C PRO A 140 -10.36 -10.05 -22.85
N SER A 141 -11.00 -9.95 -21.68
CA SER A 141 -10.93 -10.92 -20.59
C SER A 141 -11.37 -12.35 -20.95
N GLN A 142 -10.68 -13.35 -20.39
CA GLN A 142 -11.33 -14.58 -19.92
C GLN A 142 -11.98 -14.28 -18.54
N PRO A 143 -13.07 -14.96 -18.17
CA PRO A 143 -13.84 -14.65 -16.95
C PRO A 143 -12.97 -14.66 -15.69
N PRO A 144 -13.31 -13.85 -14.66
CA PRO A 144 -12.58 -13.83 -13.39
C PRO A 144 -12.54 -15.23 -12.77
N PRO A 145 -11.49 -15.60 -12.02
CA PRO A 145 -11.45 -16.87 -11.34
C PRO A 145 -12.64 -16.99 -10.37
N PHE A 146 -13.19 -18.20 -10.30
CA PHE A 146 -14.34 -18.55 -9.48
C PHE A 146 -14.15 -18.16 -7.99
N PRO A 147 -15.25 -17.90 -7.26
CA PRO A 147 -15.19 -17.68 -5.81
C PRO A 147 -14.48 -18.87 -5.13
N GLY A 148 -13.47 -18.60 -4.31
CA GLY A 148 -12.78 -19.60 -3.50
C GLY A 148 -11.39 -20.03 -3.97
N GLN A 149 -10.88 -19.52 -5.10
CA GLN A 149 -9.48 -19.75 -5.47
C GLN A 149 -8.53 -18.78 -4.74
N PRO A 150 -7.42 -19.27 -4.17
CA PRO A 150 -6.47 -18.44 -3.46
C PRO A 150 -5.70 -17.58 -4.46
N PHE A 151 -5.83 -16.26 -4.32
CA PHE A 151 -4.84 -15.28 -4.77
C PHE A 151 -4.53 -15.27 -6.27
N HIS A 152 -5.15 -14.36 -7.04
CA HIS A 152 -4.56 -13.88 -8.31
C HIS A 152 -4.82 -12.38 -8.49
N GLU A 153 -3.78 -11.60 -8.80
CA GLU A 153 -3.96 -10.26 -9.36
C GLU A 153 -4.72 -10.33 -10.69
N ALA A 154 -5.62 -9.38 -10.88
CA ALA A 154 -6.49 -9.30 -12.05
C ALA A 154 -6.02 -8.18 -12.99
N LEU A 155 -6.57 -8.17 -14.20
CA LEU A 155 -6.33 -7.11 -15.19
C LEU A 155 -6.54 -5.73 -14.57
N GLY A 156 -5.55 -4.85 -14.71
CA GLY A 156 -5.63 -3.48 -14.18
C GLY A 156 -5.66 -3.38 -12.65
N ARG A 157 -5.37 -4.46 -11.91
CA ARG A 157 -5.46 -4.49 -10.44
C ARG A 157 -4.15 -4.89 -9.75
N PRO A 158 -3.12 -4.04 -9.80
CA PRO A 158 -1.82 -4.36 -9.24
C PRO A 158 -1.81 -4.39 -7.71
N SER A 159 -0.92 -5.20 -7.12
CA SER A 159 -0.59 -5.07 -5.69
C SER A 159 0.42 -3.98 -5.42
N VAL A 160 0.23 -3.32 -4.28
CA VAL A 160 1.08 -2.29 -3.72
C VAL A 160 1.70 -2.81 -2.44
N TYR A 161 3.04 -2.80 -2.40
CA TYR A 161 3.82 -3.19 -1.25
C TYR A 161 4.65 -2.00 -0.76
N ALA A 162 4.46 -1.60 0.50
CA ALA A 162 5.20 -0.52 1.11
C ALA A 162 5.56 -0.90 2.56
N THR A 163 6.83 -0.77 2.92
CA THR A 163 7.36 -0.96 4.29
C THR A 163 8.70 -0.25 4.39
N CYS A 164 8.94 0.35 5.55
CA CYS A 164 10.18 1.09 5.85
C CYS A 164 10.78 0.71 7.21
N SER A 165 10.04 0.01 8.08
CA SER A 165 10.62 -0.57 9.29
C SER A 165 11.69 -1.62 8.94
N ARG A 166 12.68 -1.81 9.83
CA ARG A 166 13.78 -2.78 9.67
C ARG A 166 14.57 -2.68 8.36
N GLY A 167 14.71 -1.46 7.82
CA GLY A 167 15.41 -1.19 6.56
C GLY A 167 14.54 -1.28 5.30
N GLY A 168 13.22 -1.48 5.44
CA GLY A 168 12.27 -1.53 4.33
C GLY A 168 12.50 -2.68 3.35
N ARG A 169 12.02 -2.54 2.11
CA ARG A 169 12.24 -3.56 1.06
C ARG A 169 13.57 -3.33 0.35
N GLY A 170 14.65 -3.88 0.90
CA GLY A 170 15.94 -3.98 0.22
C GLY A 170 15.89 -4.94 -0.98
N ARG A 171 17.02 -5.06 -1.71
CA ARG A 171 17.14 -5.91 -2.92
C ARG A 171 16.57 -7.31 -2.74
N LYS A 172 16.96 -8.03 -1.67
CA LYS A 172 16.51 -9.41 -1.43
C LYS A 172 14.97 -9.50 -1.32
N ALA A 173 14.35 -8.56 -0.62
CA ALA A 173 12.89 -8.55 -0.44
C ALA A 173 12.14 -8.25 -1.75
N VAL A 174 12.68 -7.36 -2.58
CA VAL A 174 12.13 -7.07 -3.92
C VAL A 174 12.32 -8.28 -4.85
N GLN A 175 13.49 -8.92 -4.79
CA GLN A 175 13.77 -10.14 -5.52
C GLN A 175 12.82 -11.28 -5.12
N ASP A 176 12.64 -11.54 -3.83
CA ASP A 176 11.72 -12.55 -3.33
C ASP A 176 10.26 -12.28 -3.77
N LEU A 177 9.85 -11.01 -3.80
CA LEU A 177 8.53 -10.64 -4.34
C LEU A 177 8.41 -11.00 -5.82
N ALA A 178 9.36 -10.55 -6.65
CA ALA A 178 9.32 -10.75 -8.10
C ALA A 178 9.47 -12.24 -8.47
N GLU A 179 10.49 -12.91 -7.93
CA GLU A 179 10.91 -14.24 -8.38
C GLU A 179 10.24 -15.40 -7.62
N ARG A 180 9.60 -15.14 -6.47
CA ARG A 180 8.94 -16.22 -5.70
C ARG A 180 7.45 -16.01 -5.59
N VAL A 181 7.03 -14.82 -5.15
CA VAL A 181 5.61 -14.52 -4.95
C VAL A 181 4.89 -14.32 -6.28
N HIS A 182 5.51 -13.61 -7.22
CA HIS A 182 4.86 -13.15 -8.46
C HIS A 182 5.40 -13.79 -9.74
N HIS A 183 6.29 -14.79 -9.64
CA HIS A 183 7.01 -15.35 -10.80
C HIS A 183 6.10 -15.87 -11.92
N ARG A 184 5.00 -16.56 -11.58
CA ARG A 184 4.05 -17.10 -12.58
C ARG A 184 3.20 -16.02 -13.23
N HIS A 185 3.06 -14.89 -12.56
CA HIS A 185 2.23 -13.80 -13.05
C HIS A 185 2.99 -12.97 -14.06
N ILE A 186 4.24 -12.64 -13.75
CA ILE A 186 5.15 -11.84 -14.57
C ILE A 186 5.36 -12.45 -15.98
N ASP A 187 5.31 -13.78 -16.11
CA ASP A 187 5.60 -14.45 -17.39
C ASP A 187 4.38 -14.59 -18.34
N ASP A 188 3.14 -14.77 -17.85
CA ASP A 188 2.00 -15.18 -18.72
C ASP A 188 0.68 -14.38 -18.56
N VAL A 189 0.44 -13.71 -17.42
CA VAL A 189 -0.92 -13.20 -17.07
C VAL A 189 -0.91 -11.74 -16.60
N TRP A 190 0.26 -11.18 -16.27
CA TRP A 190 0.36 -9.87 -15.67
C TRP A 190 0.19 -8.74 -16.67
N ARG A 191 -0.75 -7.85 -16.37
CA ARG A 191 -1.17 -6.77 -17.27
C ARG A 191 -1.22 -5.41 -16.56
N SER A 192 -0.49 -5.25 -15.43
CA SER A 192 -0.30 -3.98 -14.70
C SER A 192 0.78 -4.13 -13.62
N PRO A 193 1.77 -3.22 -13.47
CA PRO A 193 3.00 -3.46 -12.70
C PRO A 193 2.79 -3.80 -11.22
N LEU A 194 3.65 -4.68 -10.67
CA LEU A 194 3.82 -4.85 -9.23
C LEU A 194 4.41 -3.56 -8.68
N ILE A 195 3.71 -2.89 -7.76
CA ILE A 195 4.16 -1.60 -7.23
C ILE A 195 4.85 -1.81 -5.89
N VAL A 196 6.12 -1.42 -5.80
CA VAL A 196 6.91 -1.51 -4.58
C VAL A 196 7.43 -0.15 -4.18
N PHE A 197 7.10 0.29 -2.98
CA PHE A 197 7.67 1.49 -2.38
C PHE A 197 8.81 1.15 -1.44
N VAL A 198 9.96 1.80 -1.65
CA VAL A 198 11.19 1.64 -0.88
C VAL A 198 11.63 2.97 -0.28
N PRO A 199 12.21 2.98 0.94
CA PRO A 199 12.65 4.22 1.59
C PRO A 199 13.82 4.89 0.85
N ASP A 200 14.68 4.09 0.21
CA ASP A 200 15.78 4.58 -0.63
C ASP A 200 16.08 3.58 -1.77
N MET A 201 16.54 4.10 -2.91
CA MET A 201 16.95 3.32 -4.08
C MET A 201 18.46 3.11 -4.07
N THR A 202 18.90 2.14 -3.26
CA THR A 202 20.32 1.79 -3.15
C THR A 202 20.93 1.37 -4.51
N PRO A 203 22.24 1.58 -4.73
CA PRO A 203 22.91 1.18 -5.97
C PRO A 203 22.72 -0.31 -6.31
N ASP A 204 22.72 -1.17 -5.29
CA ASP A 204 22.53 -2.61 -5.45
C ASP A 204 21.11 -2.96 -5.94
N LEU A 205 20.07 -2.36 -5.34
CA LEU A 205 18.69 -2.53 -5.79
C LEU A 205 18.53 -2.02 -7.24
N ARG A 206 19.06 -0.83 -7.54
CA ARG A 206 19.03 -0.26 -8.89
C ARG A 206 19.68 -1.18 -9.93
N ASN A 207 20.86 -1.72 -9.62
CA ASN A 207 21.60 -2.62 -10.51
C ASN A 207 20.87 -3.96 -10.68
N TYR A 208 20.22 -4.46 -9.64
CA TYR A 208 19.34 -5.62 -9.74
C TYR A 208 18.16 -5.36 -10.69
N LEU A 209 17.42 -4.25 -10.50
CA LEU A 209 16.26 -3.91 -11.35
C LEU A 209 16.63 -3.77 -12.82
N ARG A 210 17.76 -3.11 -13.13
CA ARG A 210 18.27 -2.98 -14.50
C ARG A 210 18.57 -4.33 -15.13
N ARG A 211 19.27 -5.22 -14.41
CA ARG A 211 19.61 -6.56 -14.90
C ARG A 211 18.36 -7.41 -15.10
N HIS A 212 17.44 -7.38 -14.15
CA HIS A 212 16.17 -8.09 -14.22
C HIS A 212 15.36 -7.66 -15.45
N ALA A 213 15.22 -6.35 -15.68
CA ALA A 213 14.52 -5.81 -16.85
C ALA A 213 15.19 -6.23 -18.17
N ALA A 214 16.52 -6.16 -18.24
CA ALA A 214 17.29 -6.56 -19.43
C ALA A 214 17.16 -8.06 -19.74
N GLN A 215 17.29 -8.93 -18.72
CA GLN A 215 17.15 -10.38 -18.86
C GLN A 215 15.75 -10.77 -19.32
N ARG A 216 14.71 -10.15 -18.74
CA ARG A 216 13.33 -10.34 -19.17
C ARG A 216 13.11 -9.91 -20.61
N ASN A 217 13.52 -8.69 -20.96
CA ASN A 217 13.34 -8.17 -22.32
C ASN A 217 14.02 -9.08 -23.35
N ALA A 218 15.24 -9.55 -23.06
CA ALA A 218 15.94 -10.50 -23.93
C ALA A 218 15.20 -11.85 -24.06
N LYS A 219 14.61 -12.38 -22.98
CA LYS A 219 13.80 -13.61 -23.01
C LYS A 219 12.56 -13.42 -23.89
N LEU A 220 11.82 -12.34 -23.70
CA LEU A 220 10.59 -12.04 -24.45
C LEU A 220 10.87 -11.73 -25.92
N ASP A 221 11.91 -10.96 -26.23
CA ASP A 221 12.29 -10.62 -27.61
C ASP A 221 12.69 -11.88 -28.40
N ARG A 222 13.35 -12.85 -27.76
CA ARG A 222 13.64 -14.15 -28.37
C ARG A 222 12.39 -14.98 -28.65
N GLN A 223 11.36 -14.84 -27.83
CA GLN A 223 10.15 -15.67 -27.91
C GLN A 223 9.09 -15.08 -28.85
N PHE A 224 8.94 -13.76 -28.87
CA PHE A 224 7.83 -13.08 -29.54
C PHE A 224 8.28 -11.97 -30.51
N GLY A 225 9.56 -11.63 -30.53
CA GLY A 225 10.09 -10.50 -31.29
C GLY A 225 10.15 -9.18 -30.49
N PRO A 226 10.86 -8.17 -31.02
CA PRO A 226 11.15 -6.93 -30.29
C PRO A 226 9.88 -6.20 -29.83
N GLY A 227 9.77 -5.95 -28.53
CA GLY A 227 8.68 -5.15 -27.94
C GLY A 227 7.30 -5.80 -27.94
N GLN A 228 7.19 -7.03 -28.44
CA GLN A 228 5.93 -7.77 -28.52
C GLN A 228 5.80 -8.81 -27.41
N LEU A 229 4.55 -9.20 -27.18
CA LEU A 229 4.13 -10.38 -26.44
C LEU A 229 3.30 -11.29 -27.36
N HIS A 230 2.84 -12.42 -26.83
CA HIS A 230 1.97 -13.35 -27.55
C HIS A 230 0.80 -12.63 -28.25
N GLY A 231 0.61 -12.92 -29.54
CA GLY A 231 -0.46 -12.33 -30.37
C GLY A 231 -0.20 -10.91 -30.84
N GLY A 232 1.05 -10.40 -30.81
CA GLY A 232 1.41 -9.06 -31.30
C GLY A 232 1.01 -7.92 -30.36
N ARG A 233 0.69 -8.24 -29.10
CA ARG A 233 0.22 -7.29 -28.09
C ARG A 233 1.36 -6.47 -27.49
N PRO A 234 1.08 -5.23 -27.01
CA PRO A 234 2.08 -4.39 -26.39
C PRO A 234 2.59 -4.95 -25.06
N ARG A 235 3.90 -4.78 -24.82
CA ARG A 235 4.57 -5.15 -23.57
C ARG A 235 4.33 -4.08 -22.50
N TYR A 236 3.82 -4.48 -21.34
CA TYR A 236 3.72 -3.63 -20.16
C TYR A 236 4.86 -3.88 -19.17
N ALA A 237 5.06 -2.94 -18.23
CA ALA A 237 6.03 -3.07 -17.16
C ALA A 237 5.48 -3.97 -16.04
N ASP A 238 6.31 -4.87 -15.52
CA ASP A 238 5.85 -5.88 -14.54
C ASP A 238 6.21 -5.52 -13.10
N LEU A 239 7.21 -4.67 -12.90
CA LEU A 239 7.66 -4.20 -11.59
C LEU A 239 7.94 -2.70 -11.68
N ASP A 240 7.19 -1.91 -10.92
CA ASP A 240 7.40 -0.48 -10.71
C ASP A 240 7.90 -0.26 -9.28
N VAL A 241 9.13 0.25 -9.14
CA VAL A 241 9.73 0.55 -7.84
C VAL A 241 9.80 2.05 -7.65
N ARG A 242 9.12 2.53 -6.62
CA ARG A 242 9.02 3.95 -6.27
C ARG A 242 9.74 4.23 -4.96
N VAL A 243 10.31 5.43 -4.87
CA VAL A 243 10.94 5.91 -3.64
C VAL A 243 9.97 6.83 -2.93
N LEU A 244 9.66 6.56 -1.66
CA LEU A 244 9.04 7.56 -0.79
C LEU A 244 10.10 8.00 0.21
N PRO A 245 10.23 9.31 0.44
CA PRO A 245 11.13 9.81 1.46
C PRO A 245 10.72 9.24 2.82
N LEU A 246 11.74 8.93 3.62
CA LEU A 246 11.56 8.65 5.05
C LEU A 246 11.07 9.91 5.74
#